data_AF-A0AAU9V512-F1
#
_entry.id   AF-A0AAU9V512-F1
#
_cell.length_a   1.000
_cell.length_b   1.000
_cell.length_c   1.000
_cell.angle_alpha   90.00
_cell.angle_beta   90.00
_cell.angle_gamma   90.00
#
_symmetry.space_group_name_H-M   'P 1'
#
loop_
_entity.id
_entity.type
_entity.pdbx_description
1 polymer ?
#
loop_
_entity_poly.entity_id
_entity_poly.type
_entity_poly.pdbx_seq_one_letter_code
_entity_poly.pdbx_strand_id
1 'polypeptide(L)'
;MPVPQLWSILFFLMLFILGLGSQFAGIEAINTAIVDQWPHLRKRYWMVTAGTCFTCFILGLPMCFSGGVYLFTLLDWNTASWAILIIGIAEVTSVSWSYGINRAMRDLAAMDMKLNIVLRYYWKFTWTFSVPLTSLAVLIFVFTAWTPPQYEDYVFPMFADAIGWLVGISTLIFLPVGMCWALWKGYRGKELFTPTSKWKPQQKGLETLNSITENVKRNGTDNPAYIS
;
A
#
# COMPACT_ATOMS: atom_id res chain seq x y z
N MET A 1 -30.06 -27.93 10.77
CA MET A 1 -30.78 -27.27 9.65
C MET A 1 -31.15 -28.34 8.62
N PRO A 2 -32.27 -28.22 7.89
CA PRO A 2 -32.58 -29.11 6.78
C PRO A 2 -31.50 -28.96 5.68
N VAL A 3 -31.09 -30.08 5.06
CA VAL A 3 -30.02 -30.18 4.05
C VAL A 3 -28.65 -29.63 4.53
N PRO A 4 -28.07 -30.16 5.62
CA PRO A 4 -26.83 -29.63 6.20
C PRO A 4 -25.64 -29.65 5.23
N GLN A 5 -25.59 -30.60 4.29
CA GLN A 5 -24.52 -30.70 3.31
C GLN A 5 -24.46 -29.49 2.37
N LEU A 6 -25.62 -28.96 1.97
CA LEU A 6 -25.71 -27.77 1.12
C LEU A 6 -25.16 -26.54 1.84
N TRP A 7 -25.55 -26.35 3.11
CA TRP A 7 -25.09 -25.24 3.93
C TRP A 7 -23.58 -25.27 4.18
N SER A 8 -23.00 -26.45 4.42
CA SER A 8 -21.55 -26.59 4.59
C SER A 8 -20.79 -26.21 3.32
N ILE A 9 -21.25 -26.65 2.14
CA ILE A 9 -20.60 -26.31 0.86
C ILE A 9 -20.67 -24.80 0.61
N LEU A 10 -21.85 -24.19 0.79
CA LEU A 10 -22.02 -22.75 0.60
C LEU A 10 -21.15 -21.93 1.57
N PHE A 11 -21.03 -22.39 2.81
CA PHE A 11 -20.20 -21.76 3.82
C PHE A 11 -18.71 -21.80 3.45
N PHE A 12 -18.17 -22.97 3.11
CA PHE A 12 -16.76 -23.09 2.72
C PHE A 12 -16.47 -22.39 1.38
N LEU A 13 -17.40 -22.43 0.43
CA LEU A 13 -17.27 -21.70 -0.84
C LEU A 13 -17.21 -20.19 -0.60
N MET A 14 -18.05 -19.67 0.30
CA MET A 14 -18.01 -18.26 0.69
C MET A 14 -16.64 -17.90 1.28
N LEU A 15 -16.13 -18.66 2.25
CA LEU A 15 -14.81 -18.43 2.83
C LEU A 15 -13.70 -18.49 1.77
N PHE A 16 -13.78 -19.42 0.82
CA PHE A 16 -12.84 -19.54 -0.27
C PHE A 16 -12.86 -18.33 -1.20
N ILE A 17 -14.04 -17.87 -1.62
CA ILE A 17 -14.18 -16.69 -2.50
C ILE A 17 -13.70 -15.41 -1.78
N LEU A 18 -14.00 -15.26 -0.49
CA LEU A 18 -13.50 -14.14 0.32
C LEU A 18 -11.97 -14.12 0.39
N GLY A 19 -11.35 -15.28 0.61
CA GLY A 19 -9.89 -15.42 0.59
C GLY A 19 -9.30 -15.14 -0.79
N LEU A 20 -9.90 -15.65 -1.86
CA LEU A 20 -9.43 -15.39 -3.23
C LEU A 20 -9.45 -13.91 -3.59
N GLY A 21 -10.52 -13.19 -3.22
CA GLY A 21 -10.65 -11.76 -3.51
C GLY A 21 -9.52 -10.92 -2.92
N SER A 22 -9.16 -11.19 -1.65
CA SER A 22 -8.05 -10.47 -1.01
C SER A 22 -6.69 -10.86 -1.57
N GLN A 23 -6.48 -12.13 -1.93
CA GLN A 23 -5.22 -12.60 -2.53
C GLN A 23 -4.96 -11.98 -3.91
N PHE A 24 -5.99 -11.82 -4.75
CA PHE A 24 -5.84 -11.14 -6.04
C PHE A 24 -5.38 -9.69 -5.87
N ALA A 25 -5.97 -8.95 -4.92
CA ALA A 25 -5.55 -7.58 -4.63
C ALA A 25 -4.10 -7.52 -4.13
N GLY A 26 -3.68 -8.46 -3.27
CA GLY A 26 -2.32 -8.54 -2.77
C GLY A 26 -1.28 -8.83 -3.86
N ILE A 27 -1.53 -9.84 -4.69
CA ILE A 27 -0.62 -10.21 -5.80
C ILE A 27 -0.54 -9.07 -6.83
N GLU A 28 -1.66 -8.41 -7.14
CA GLU A 28 -1.68 -7.29 -8.06
C GLU A 28 -0.89 -6.09 -7.53
N ALA A 29 -0.97 -5.79 -6.23
CA ALA A 29 -0.17 -4.74 -5.61
C ALA A 29 1.34 -5.01 -5.72
N ILE A 30 1.77 -6.25 -5.47
CA ILE A 30 3.18 -6.67 -5.60
C ILE A 30 3.64 -6.58 -7.06
N ASN A 31 2.87 -7.15 -8.00
CA ASN A 31 3.22 -7.14 -9.41
C ASN A 31 3.29 -5.70 -9.96
N THR A 32 2.35 -4.84 -9.58
CA THR A 32 2.35 -3.42 -9.95
C THR A 32 3.61 -2.72 -9.43
N ALA A 33 3.97 -2.93 -8.16
CA ALA A 33 5.18 -2.34 -7.58
C ALA A 33 6.47 -2.77 -8.33
N ILE A 34 6.58 -4.06 -8.70
CA ILE A 34 7.71 -4.57 -9.48
C ILE A 34 7.77 -3.93 -10.87
N VAL A 35 6.62 -3.83 -11.52
CA VAL A 35 6.49 -3.32 -12.89
C VAL A 35 6.69 -1.81 -12.98
N ASP A 36 6.36 -1.08 -11.93
CA ASP A 36 6.64 0.35 -11.82
C ASP A 36 8.13 0.64 -11.61
N GLN A 37 8.86 -0.22 -10.90
CA GLN A 37 10.31 -0.11 -10.77
C GLN A 37 11.06 -0.51 -12.05
N TRP A 38 10.59 -1.54 -12.77
CA TRP A 38 11.17 -1.98 -14.04
C TRP A 38 10.15 -1.98 -15.19
N PRO A 39 9.95 -0.84 -15.86
CA PRO A 39 8.93 -0.69 -16.91
C PRO A 39 9.07 -1.65 -18.09
N HIS A 40 10.26 -2.18 -18.34
CA HIS A 40 10.52 -3.18 -19.38
C HIS A 40 9.75 -4.49 -19.17
N LEU A 41 9.43 -4.82 -17.91
CA LEU A 41 8.67 -6.02 -17.55
C LEU A 41 7.18 -5.90 -17.89
N ARG A 42 6.66 -4.70 -18.21
CA ARG A 42 5.26 -4.50 -18.65
C ARG A 42 4.89 -5.38 -19.84
N LYS A 43 5.83 -5.60 -20.77
CA LYS A 43 5.63 -6.47 -21.95
C LYS A 43 5.48 -7.95 -21.59
N ARG A 44 5.95 -8.38 -20.42
CA ARG A 44 5.97 -9.77 -19.96
C ARG A 44 5.33 -9.89 -18.57
N TYR A 45 4.21 -9.21 -18.37
CA TYR A 45 3.49 -9.18 -17.09
C TYR A 45 3.20 -10.58 -16.53
N TRP A 46 2.78 -11.51 -17.41
CA TRP A 46 2.50 -12.90 -17.03
C TRP A 46 3.69 -13.61 -16.37
N MET A 47 4.93 -13.29 -16.77
CA MET A 47 6.13 -13.87 -16.16
C MET A 47 6.37 -13.31 -14.76
N VAL A 48 6.08 -12.03 -14.54
CA VAL A 48 6.16 -11.40 -13.22
C VAL A 48 5.17 -12.07 -12.29
N THR A 49 3.91 -12.20 -12.72
CA THR A 49 2.87 -12.88 -11.93
C THR A 49 3.26 -14.33 -11.62
N ALA A 50 3.73 -15.09 -12.61
CA ALA A 50 4.17 -16.47 -12.38
C ALA A 50 5.33 -16.56 -11.38
N GLY A 51 6.31 -15.65 -11.47
CA GLY A 51 7.43 -15.57 -10.52
C GLY A 51 6.99 -15.21 -9.11
N THR A 52 6.11 -14.22 -8.96
CA THR A 52 5.53 -13.82 -7.66
C THR A 52 4.76 -14.98 -7.04
N CYS A 53 3.84 -15.61 -7.78
CA CYS A 53 3.07 -16.76 -7.30
C CYS A 53 3.96 -17.95 -6.91
N PHE A 54 4.99 -18.24 -7.71
CA PHE A 54 5.93 -19.33 -7.41
C PHE A 54 6.75 -19.04 -6.14
N THR A 55 7.18 -17.79 -5.96
CA THR A 55 7.89 -17.37 -4.73
C THR A 55 6.98 -17.46 -3.51
N CYS A 56 5.74 -16.95 -3.60
CA CYS A 56 4.74 -17.08 -2.54
C CYS A 56 4.42 -18.55 -2.22
N PHE A 57 4.37 -19.43 -3.22
CA PHE A 57 4.16 -20.86 -3.01
C PHE A 57 5.29 -21.46 -2.17
N ILE A 58 6.56 -21.20 -2.52
CA ILE A 58 7.71 -21.69 -1.76
C ILE A 58 7.71 -21.17 -0.32
N LEU A 59 7.43 -19.87 -0.13
CA LEU A 59 7.37 -19.26 1.20
C LEU A 59 6.16 -19.75 2.02
N GLY A 60 5.08 -20.17 1.37
CA GLY A 60 3.90 -20.73 2.01
C GLY A 60 4.02 -22.21 2.40
N LEU A 61 4.91 -22.98 1.76
CA LEU A 61 5.09 -24.42 2.04
C LEU A 61 5.33 -24.73 3.53
N PRO A 62 6.18 -23.99 4.28
CA PRO A 62 6.36 -24.21 5.72
C PRO A 62 5.05 -24.15 6.53
N MET A 63 4.09 -23.36 6.06
CA MET A 63 2.80 -23.13 6.74
C MET A 63 1.79 -24.25 6.47
N CYS A 64 2.06 -25.14 5.50
CA CYS A 64 1.20 -26.28 5.18
C CYS A 64 1.56 -27.56 5.95
N PHE A 65 2.70 -27.60 6.65
CA PHE A 65 3.07 -28.74 7.49
C PHE A 65 2.29 -28.75 8.82
N SER A 66 2.37 -29.84 9.58
CA SER A 66 1.62 -30.03 10.84
C SER A 66 1.87 -28.94 11.89
N GLY A 67 3.02 -28.28 11.88
CA GLY A 67 3.34 -27.14 12.75
C GLY A 67 3.04 -25.76 12.15
N GLY A 68 2.45 -25.71 10.95
CA GLY A 68 2.29 -24.48 10.17
C GLY A 68 1.36 -23.46 10.81
N VAL A 69 0.38 -23.90 11.60
CA VAL A 69 -0.51 -23.00 12.34
C VAL A 69 0.24 -22.15 13.36
N TYR A 70 1.25 -22.71 14.04
CA TYR A 70 2.08 -21.95 14.97
C TYR A 70 2.90 -20.88 14.25
N LEU A 71 3.46 -21.22 13.09
CA LEU A 71 4.18 -20.25 12.25
C LEU A 71 3.24 -19.15 11.75
N PHE A 72 2.02 -19.52 11.31
CA PHE A 72 0.99 -18.57 10.88
C PHE A 72 0.63 -17.59 12.00
N THR A 73 0.30 -18.09 13.20
CA THR A 73 -0.07 -17.24 14.35
C THR A 73 1.08 -16.32 14.77
N LEU A 74 2.33 -16.81 14.76
CA LEU A 74 3.50 -16.00 15.09
C LEU A 74 3.70 -14.85 14.09
N LEU A 75 3.54 -15.13 12.78
CA LEU A 75 3.68 -14.13 11.72
C LEU A 75 2.56 -13.10 11.75
N ASP A 76 1.32 -13.54 11.97
CA ASP A 76 0.15 -12.68 12.08
C ASP A 76 0.28 -11.70 13.26
N TRP A 77 0.67 -12.21 14.43
CA TRP A 77 0.89 -11.40 15.64
C TRP A 77 1.93 -10.29 15.41
N ASN A 78 3.06 -10.63 14.77
CA ASN A 78 4.16 -9.68 14.61
C ASN A 78 4.03 -8.74 13.41
N THR A 79 3.42 -9.19 12.31
CA THR A 79 3.37 -8.42 11.06
C THR A 79 2.08 -7.61 10.93
N ALA A 80 0.94 -8.23 11.25
CA ALA A 80 -0.37 -7.62 11.03
C ALA A 80 -0.86 -6.76 12.22
N SER A 81 -0.18 -6.81 13.36
CA SER A 81 -0.54 -6.01 14.54
C SER A 81 0.21 -4.68 14.58
N TRP A 82 1.47 -4.67 15.04
CA TRP A 82 2.19 -3.43 15.30
C TRP A 82 2.97 -2.91 14.09
N ALA A 83 3.55 -3.79 13.26
CA ALA A 83 4.41 -3.38 12.15
C ALA A 83 3.64 -2.60 11.07
N ILE A 84 2.49 -3.12 10.62
CA ILE A 84 1.65 -2.43 9.62
C ILE A 84 1.10 -1.09 10.12
N LEU A 85 0.80 -0.97 11.43
CA LEU A 85 0.35 0.29 12.03
C LEU A 85 1.45 1.36 11.98
N ILE A 86 2.71 0.99 12.25
CA ILE A 86 3.85 1.92 12.13
C ILE A 86 4.03 2.38 10.68
N ILE A 87 3.92 1.46 9.71
CA ILE A 87 3.97 1.79 8.28
C ILE A 87 2.84 2.76 7.91
N GLY A 88 1.60 2.46 8.31
CA GLY A 88 0.45 3.32 8.03
C GLY A 88 0.57 4.72 8.65
N ILE A 89 1.07 4.83 9.88
CA ILE A 89 1.33 6.14 10.52
C ILE A 89 2.40 6.90 9.71
N ALA A 90 3.48 6.23 9.29
CA ALA A 90 4.53 6.86 8.50
C ALA A 90 4.02 7.34 7.14
N GLU A 91 3.22 6.54 6.45
CA GLU A 91 2.62 6.88 5.14
C GLU A 91 1.67 8.09 5.25
N VAL A 92 0.74 8.06 6.19
CA VAL A 92 -0.22 9.16 6.38
C VAL A 92 0.50 10.44 6.83
N THR A 93 1.49 10.31 7.70
CA THR A 93 2.28 11.46 8.16
C THR A 93 3.07 12.09 7.01
N SER A 94 3.66 11.25 6.15
CA SER A 94 4.38 11.68 4.96
C SER A 94 3.47 12.43 3.99
N VAL A 95 2.26 11.93 3.72
CA VAL A 95 1.31 12.60 2.80
C VAL A 95 0.76 13.90 3.41
N SER A 96 0.38 13.90 4.69
CA SER A 96 -0.32 15.02 5.32
C SER A 96 0.60 16.19 5.68
N TRP A 97 1.78 15.91 6.26
CA TRP A 97 2.71 16.96 6.73
C TRP A 97 3.92 17.15 5.83
N SER A 98 4.59 16.08 5.38
CA SER A 98 5.80 16.21 4.55
C SER A 98 5.47 16.73 3.15
N TYR A 99 4.56 16.06 2.44
CA TYR A 99 4.07 16.52 1.14
C TYR A 99 3.15 17.75 1.27
N GLY A 100 2.34 17.77 2.33
CA GLY A 100 1.44 18.85 2.69
C GLY A 100 0.03 18.65 2.13
N ILE A 101 -0.95 18.60 3.03
CA ILE A 101 -2.35 18.31 2.71
C ILE A 101 -2.96 19.25 1.64
N ASN A 102 -2.53 20.52 1.59
CA ASN A 102 -3.00 21.47 0.58
C ASN A 102 -2.52 21.11 -0.83
N ARG A 103 -1.37 20.46 -0.98
CA ARG A 103 -0.87 19.95 -2.26
C ARG A 103 -1.64 18.70 -2.66
N ALA A 104 -1.79 17.75 -1.74
CA ALA A 104 -2.60 16.54 -1.96
C ALA A 104 -4.02 16.87 -2.42
N MET A 105 -4.70 17.82 -1.78
CA MET A 105 -6.05 18.25 -2.19
C MET A 105 -6.08 18.90 -3.58
N ARG A 106 -5.01 19.55 -4.02
CA ARG A 106 -4.91 20.12 -5.38
C ARG A 106 -4.69 19.01 -6.42
N ASP A 107 -3.89 18.00 -6.09
CA ASP A 107 -3.67 16.86 -6.99
C ASP A 107 -4.95 16.05 -7.16
N LEU A 108 -5.71 15.83 -6.08
CA LEU A 108 -7.04 15.20 -6.17
C LEU A 108 -7.99 16.00 -7.05
N ALA A 109 -8.00 17.33 -6.92
CA ALA A 109 -8.81 18.19 -7.78
C ALA A 109 -8.34 18.13 -9.25
N ALA A 110 -7.03 17.99 -9.50
CA ALA A 110 -6.48 17.82 -10.84
C ALA A 110 -6.79 16.44 -11.47
N MET A 111 -7.10 15.43 -10.65
CA MET A 111 -7.58 14.11 -11.07
C MET A 111 -9.10 14.07 -11.30
N ASP A 112 -9.74 15.23 -11.48
CA ASP A 112 -11.19 15.40 -11.70
C ASP A 112 -12.08 14.92 -10.52
N MET A 113 -11.52 14.86 -9.31
CA MET A 113 -12.31 14.60 -8.12
C MET A 113 -13.08 15.87 -7.73
N LYS A 114 -14.39 15.89 -8.01
CA LYS A 114 -15.30 16.98 -7.63
C LYS A 114 -15.48 17.04 -6.10
N LEU A 115 -14.59 17.76 -5.43
CA LEU A 115 -14.64 17.97 -3.99
C LEU A 115 -15.38 19.27 -3.66
N ASN A 116 -16.59 19.16 -3.13
CA ASN A 116 -17.29 20.29 -2.51
C ASN A 116 -16.47 20.86 -1.35
N ILE A 117 -16.68 22.13 -1.01
CA ILE A 117 -15.88 22.81 0.03
C ILE A 117 -15.93 22.08 1.39
N VAL A 118 -17.10 21.57 1.77
CA VAL A 118 -17.29 20.78 2.99
C VAL A 118 -16.49 19.47 2.95
N LEU A 119 -16.56 18.75 1.83
CA LEU A 119 -15.86 17.48 1.64
C LEU A 119 -14.33 17.69 1.66
N ARG A 120 -13.84 18.81 1.12
CA ARG A 120 -12.42 19.18 1.19
C ARG A 120 -11.95 19.42 2.62
N TYR A 121 -12.74 20.09 3.46
CA TYR A 121 -12.40 20.26 4.87
C TYR A 121 -12.47 18.95 5.66
N TYR A 122 -13.49 18.11 5.38
CA TYR A 122 -13.59 16.77 5.95
C TYR A 122 -12.34 15.94 5.68
N TRP A 123 -11.93 15.78 4.42
CA TRP A 123 -10.75 14.98 4.07
C TRP A 123 -9.45 15.55 4.66
N LYS A 124 -9.32 16.89 4.67
CA LYS A 124 -8.18 17.54 5.32
C LYS A 124 -8.08 17.19 6.81
N PHE A 125 -9.20 17.29 7.53
CA PHE A 125 -9.24 16.97 8.96
C PHE A 125 -8.98 15.49 9.20
N THR A 126 -9.60 14.62 8.40
CA THR A 126 -9.44 13.17 8.51
C THR A 126 -7.99 12.74 8.34
N TRP A 127 -7.30 13.18 7.29
CA TRP A 127 -5.92 12.75 7.03
C TRP A 127 -4.87 13.46 7.88
N THR A 128 -5.13 14.69 8.31
CA THR A 128 -4.16 15.44 9.13
C THR A 128 -4.28 15.12 10.61
N PHE A 129 -5.49 14.86 11.11
CA PHE A 129 -5.73 14.73 12.54
C PHE A 129 -6.33 13.37 12.92
N SER A 130 -7.45 12.99 12.31
CA SER A 130 -8.20 11.80 12.74
C SER A 130 -7.39 10.50 12.58
N VAL A 131 -6.89 10.23 11.36
CA VAL A 131 -6.20 8.97 11.05
C VAL A 131 -4.89 8.81 11.83
N PRO A 132 -3.97 9.81 11.87
CA PRO A 132 -2.76 9.67 12.68
C PRO A 132 -3.06 9.46 14.16
N LEU A 133 -4.06 10.16 14.69
CA LEU A 133 -4.43 10.07 16.11
C LEU A 133 -5.02 8.70 16.46
N THR A 134 -5.95 8.18 15.65
CA THR A 134 -6.55 6.87 15.90
C THR A 134 -5.53 5.74 15.72
N SER A 135 -4.70 5.79 14.68
CA SER A 135 -3.63 4.81 14.49
C SER A 135 -2.61 4.85 15.64
N LEU A 136 -2.24 6.03 16.13
CA LEU A 136 -1.34 6.16 17.28
C LEU A 136 -1.99 5.64 18.57
N ALA A 137 -3.28 5.88 18.78
CA ALA A 137 -4.00 5.38 19.95
C ALA A 137 -4.07 3.85 19.95
N VAL A 138 -4.36 3.22 18.80
CA VAL A 138 -4.35 1.76 18.66
C VAL A 138 -2.94 1.21 18.87
N LEU A 139 -1.91 1.86 18.33
CA LEU A 139 -0.52 1.47 18.54
C LEU A 139 -0.15 1.47 20.03
N ILE A 140 -0.48 2.54 20.77
CA ILE A 140 -0.24 2.62 22.21
C ILE A 140 -0.98 1.50 22.93
N PHE A 141 -2.25 1.25 22.58
CA PHE A 141 -3.02 0.17 23.16
C PHE A 141 -2.35 -1.20 22.97
N VAL A 142 -1.90 -1.52 21.75
CA VAL A 142 -1.18 -2.76 21.41
C VAL A 142 0.08 -2.93 22.28
N PHE A 143 0.86 -1.86 22.51
CA PHE A 143 2.04 -1.94 23.36
C PHE A 143 1.72 -2.04 24.85
N THR A 144 0.67 -1.36 25.33
CA THR A 144 0.26 -1.44 26.74
C THR A 144 -0.34 -2.79 27.11
N ALA A 145 -1.05 -3.43 26.18
CA ALA A 145 -1.65 -4.75 26.35
C ALA A 145 -0.78 -5.86 25.77
N TRP A 146 0.55 -5.67 25.71
CA TRP A 146 1.46 -6.63 25.12
C TRP A 146 1.49 -7.93 25.90
N THR A 147 1.06 -9.01 25.26
CA THR A 147 1.17 -10.38 25.75
C THR A 147 2.06 -11.19 24.82
N PRO A 148 2.86 -12.14 25.34
CA PRO A 148 3.59 -13.05 24.47
C PRO A 148 2.61 -13.80 23.55
N PRO A 149 2.98 -14.05 22.28
CA PRO A 149 2.13 -14.82 21.38
C PRO A 149 1.86 -16.18 22.01
N GLN A 150 0.60 -16.62 21.94
CA GLN A 150 0.13 -17.91 22.43
C GLN A 150 -0.86 -18.49 21.43
N TYR A 151 -0.82 -19.80 21.24
CA TYR A 151 -1.79 -20.53 20.43
C TYR A 151 -2.42 -21.62 21.30
N GLU A 152 -3.73 -21.49 21.56
CA GLU A 152 -4.43 -22.32 22.56
C GLU A 152 -3.69 -22.28 23.90
N ASP A 153 -3.25 -23.43 24.41
CA ASP A 153 -2.50 -23.56 25.67
C ASP A 153 -0.98 -23.48 25.49
N TYR A 154 -0.49 -23.31 24.26
CA TYR A 154 0.94 -23.27 23.96
C TYR A 154 1.48 -21.84 23.95
N VAL A 155 2.38 -21.54 24.89
CA VAL A 155 3.14 -20.29 24.94
C VAL A 155 4.41 -20.44 24.10
N PHE A 156 4.63 -19.51 23.18
CA PHE A 156 5.79 -19.58 22.30
C PHE A 156 7.11 -19.37 23.06
N PRO A 157 8.14 -20.17 22.78
CA PRO A 157 9.46 -20.01 23.38
C PRO A 157 10.13 -18.71 22.88
N MET A 158 11.05 -18.18 23.68
CA MET A 158 11.72 -16.90 23.39
C MET A 158 12.42 -16.83 22.03
N PHE A 159 12.97 -17.95 21.54
CA PHE A 159 13.60 -17.96 20.21
C PHE A 159 12.57 -17.74 19.09
N ALA A 160 11.35 -18.29 19.24
CA ALA A 160 10.29 -18.14 18.26
C ALA A 160 9.76 -16.71 18.28
N ASP A 161 9.58 -16.13 19.46
CA ASP A 161 9.24 -14.71 19.61
C ASP A 161 10.30 -13.81 18.95
N ALA A 162 11.59 -14.07 19.18
CA ALA A 162 12.68 -13.33 18.54
C ALA A 162 12.62 -13.41 16.99
N ILE A 163 12.30 -14.58 16.42
CA ILE A 163 12.08 -14.72 14.97
C ILE A 163 10.90 -13.86 14.53
N GLY A 164 9.79 -13.86 15.27
CA GLY A 164 8.63 -13.02 14.99
C GLY A 164 8.98 -11.53 14.96
N TRP A 165 9.71 -11.03 15.96
CA TRP A 165 10.20 -9.66 16.00
C TRP A 165 11.12 -9.32 14.83
N LEU A 166 12.04 -10.24 14.45
CA LEU A 166 12.91 -10.05 13.30
C LEU A 166 12.10 -9.91 12.00
N VAL A 167 11.05 -10.70 11.83
CA VAL A 167 10.15 -10.59 10.67
C VAL A 167 9.42 -9.25 10.68
N GLY A 168 8.85 -8.84 11.81
CA GLY A 168 8.19 -7.52 11.92
C GLY A 168 9.13 -6.36 11.60
N ILE A 169 10.34 -6.36 12.18
CA ILE A 169 11.37 -5.34 11.92
C ILE A 169 11.84 -5.38 10.46
N SER A 170 11.89 -6.56 9.82
CA SER A 170 12.30 -6.68 8.43
C SER A 170 11.39 -5.88 7.47
N THR A 171 10.10 -5.74 7.79
CA THR A 171 9.18 -4.91 7.00
C THR A 171 9.43 -3.40 7.20
N LEU A 172 9.90 -3.02 8.39
CA LEU A 172 10.17 -1.63 8.74
C LEU A 172 11.54 -1.15 8.24
N ILE A 173 12.47 -2.06 7.95
CA ILE A 173 13.85 -1.73 7.56
C ILE A 173 13.93 -0.85 6.30
N PHE A 174 12.92 -0.91 5.43
CA PHE A 174 12.87 -0.11 4.22
C PHE A 174 12.81 1.41 4.50
N LEU A 175 12.17 1.83 5.59
CA LEU A 175 12.10 3.24 5.99
C LEU A 175 13.47 3.83 6.36
N PRO A 176 14.23 3.29 7.35
CA PRO A 176 15.55 3.80 7.69
C PRO A 176 16.55 3.59 6.54
N VAL A 177 16.47 2.50 5.77
CA VAL A 177 17.34 2.29 4.60
C VAL A 177 17.11 3.39 3.56
N GLY A 178 15.85 3.72 3.25
CA GLY A 178 15.51 4.82 2.35
C GLY A 178 16.03 6.17 2.84
N MET A 179 15.90 6.45 4.15
CA MET A 179 16.45 7.66 4.76
C MET A 179 17.98 7.71 4.71
N CYS A 180 18.68 6.62 5.06
CA CYS A 180 20.13 6.54 5.00
C CYS A 180 20.65 6.71 3.57
N TRP A 181 19.98 6.09 2.59
CA TRP A 181 20.31 6.26 1.18
C TRP A 181 20.16 7.71 0.72
N ALA A 182 19.08 8.38 1.12
CA ALA A 182 18.87 9.79 0.80
C ALA A 182 19.94 10.70 1.44
N LEU A 183 20.29 10.45 2.70
CA LEU A 183 21.37 11.19 3.37
C LEU A 183 22.73 10.98 2.69
N TRP A 184 23.03 9.75 2.25
CA TRP A 184 24.27 9.44 1.52
C TRP A 184 24.32 10.11 0.14
N LYS A 185 23.17 10.27 -0.52
CA LYS A 185 23.03 11.04 -1.76
C LYS A 185 23.09 12.56 -1.58
N GLY A 186 23.19 13.04 -0.34
CA GLY A 186 23.40 14.46 -0.03
C GLY A 186 22.11 15.26 0.16
N TYR A 187 20.93 14.63 0.16
CA TYR A 187 19.67 15.32 0.50
C TYR A 187 19.72 15.76 1.97
N ARG A 188 19.56 17.07 2.23
CA ARG A 188 19.63 17.62 3.60
C ARG A 188 18.43 18.50 3.95
N GLY A 189 17.98 18.39 5.20
CA GLY A 189 16.95 19.26 5.77
C GLY A 189 15.61 19.17 5.04
N LYS A 190 15.11 20.31 4.56
CA LYS A 190 13.79 20.39 3.90
C LYS A 190 13.74 19.65 2.56
N GLU A 191 14.88 19.45 1.90
CA GLU A 191 14.94 18.75 0.61
C GLU A 191 14.52 17.28 0.72
N LEU A 192 14.72 16.67 1.90
CA LEU A 192 14.32 15.28 2.17
C LEU A 192 12.80 15.09 2.15
N PHE A 193 12.06 16.14 2.53
CA PHE A 193 10.60 16.12 2.65
C PHE A 193 9.91 16.86 1.51
N THR A 194 10.66 17.45 0.57
CA THR A 194 10.08 18.07 -0.61
C THR A 194 9.93 17.05 -1.75
N PRO A 195 8.77 17.04 -2.42
CA PRO A 195 8.58 16.19 -3.59
C PRO A 195 9.58 16.53 -4.70
N THR A 196 10.02 15.51 -5.44
CA THR A 196 10.88 15.69 -6.62
C THR A 196 10.14 16.47 -7.70
N SER A 197 10.85 17.24 -8.54
CA SER A 197 10.25 18.03 -9.64
C SER A 197 9.46 17.20 -10.66
N LYS A 198 9.74 15.90 -10.75
CA LYS A 198 9.01 14.91 -11.57
C LYS A 198 7.66 14.49 -10.96
N TRP A 199 7.45 14.72 -9.66
CA TRP A 199 6.22 14.40 -8.97
C TRP A 199 5.16 15.47 -9.27
N LYS A 200 4.38 15.25 -10.34
CA LYS A 200 3.29 16.12 -10.78
C LYS A 200 2.11 15.26 -11.27
N PRO A 201 0.87 15.78 -11.23
CA PRO A 201 -0.27 15.12 -11.86
C PRO A 201 0.01 14.84 -13.34
N GLN A 202 -0.44 13.68 -13.83
CA GLN A 202 -0.29 13.32 -15.24
C GLN A 202 -1.05 14.34 -16.10
N GLN A 203 -0.32 15.12 -16.91
CA GLN A 203 -0.86 16.20 -17.75
C GLN A 203 -1.57 15.63 -19.00
N LYS A 204 -2.59 14.78 -18.82
CA LYS A 204 -3.32 14.14 -19.92
C LYS A 204 -4.02 15.13 -20.88
N GLY A 205 -4.27 16.37 -20.44
CA GLY A 205 -4.98 17.38 -21.24
C GLY A 205 -4.12 18.53 -21.78
N LEU A 206 -3.02 18.89 -21.12
CA LEU A 206 -2.25 20.11 -21.44
C LEU A 206 -1.29 19.91 -22.60
N GLU A 207 -0.65 18.74 -22.74
CA GLU A 207 0.23 18.45 -23.88
C GLU A 207 -0.56 18.28 -25.19
N THR A 208 -1.76 17.72 -25.12
CA THR A 208 -2.67 17.61 -26.27
C THR A 208 -3.20 18.98 -26.69
N LEU A 209 -3.61 19.82 -25.74
CA LEU A 209 -4.10 21.18 -26.06
C LEU A 209 -2.97 22.08 -26.55
N ASN A 210 -1.77 21.98 -25.98
CA ASN A 210 -0.60 22.72 -26.42
C ASN A 210 -0.11 22.26 -27.79
N SER A 211 -0.12 20.95 -28.08
CA SER A 211 0.23 20.44 -29.42
C SER A 211 -0.82 20.81 -30.47
N ILE A 212 -2.12 20.81 -30.13
CA ILE A 212 -3.17 21.35 -31.00
C ILE A 212 -2.99 22.85 -31.21
N THR A 213 -2.73 23.63 -30.15
CA THR A 213 -2.56 25.09 -30.25
C THR A 213 -1.28 25.46 -31.02
N GLU A 214 -0.19 24.71 -30.85
CA GLU A 214 1.04 24.88 -31.63
C GLU A 214 0.84 24.47 -33.09
N ASN A 215 0.09 23.40 -33.37
CA ASN A 215 -0.26 23.01 -34.73
C ASN A 215 -1.17 24.04 -35.41
N VAL A 216 -2.14 24.62 -34.70
CA VAL A 216 -2.99 25.72 -35.20
C VAL A 216 -2.19 27.01 -35.43
N LYS A 217 -1.21 27.31 -34.57
CA LYS A 217 -0.29 28.45 -34.77
C LYS A 217 0.69 28.25 -35.93
N ARG A 218 1.15 27.01 -36.16
CA ARG A 218 2.06 26.67 -37.26
C ARG A 218 1.35 26.63 -38.62
N ASN A 219 0.14 26.07 -38.66
CA ASN A 219 -0.60 25.86 -39.89
C ASN A 219 -1.77 26.84 -39.98
N GLY A 220 -1.50 28.15 -39.88
CA GLY A 220 -2.53 29.19 -39.93
C GLY A 220 -3.59 28.86 -40.99
N THR A 221 -4.84 28.70 -40.52
CA THR A 221 -6.05 28.15 -41.17
C THR A 221 -6.19 26.62 -41.15
N ASP A 222 -7.04 26.10 -40.25
CA ASP A 222 -8.24 25.33 -40.64
C ASP A 222 -9.21 25.04 -39.47
N ASN A 223 -10.42 25.59 -39.63
CA ASN A 223 -11.75 25.35 -39.09
C ASN A 223 -11.97 24.44 -37.82
N PRO A 224 -12.67 24.91 -36.76
CA PRO A 224 -12.92 24.16 -35.53
C PRO A 224 -14.07 23.11 -35.60
N ALA A 225 -14.33 22.50 -36.76
CA ALA A 225 -15.54 21.67 -36.97
C ALA A 225 -15.38 20.16 -36.77
N TYR A 226 -14.20 19.62 -36.44
CA TYR A 226 -13.99 18.17 -36.38
C TYR A 226 -13.11 17.71 -35.23
N ILE A 227 -13.61 17.72 -33.98
CA ILE A 227 -13.24 16.70 -32.98
C ILE A 227 -14.44 16.50 -32.04
N SER A 228 -15.22 15.45 -32.30
CA SER A 228 -16.12 14.79 -31.34
C SER A 228 -15.36 13.73 -30.56
#